data_AF-A0A370B766-F1
#
_entry.id   AF-A0A370B766-F1
#
_cell.length_a   1.000
_cell.length_b   1.000
_cell.length_c   1.000
_cell.angle_alpha   90.00
_cell.angle_beta   90.00
_cell.angle_gamma   90.00
#
_symmetry.space_group_name_H-M   'P 1'
#
loop_
_entity.id
_entity.type
_entity.pdbx_description
1 polymer ?
#
loop_
_entity_poly.entity_id
_entity_poly.type
_entity_poly.pdbx_seq_one_letter_code
_entity_poly.pdbx_strand_id
1 'polypeptide(L)'
;MLTITDADDDQVWTSKDCPKTGASFFEVPANGTVTRTVEWDRKKSTSKCASPPPGAVGPGTYLVEAKTAGATVKQGQQSIRLEKD
;
A
#
# COMPACT_ATOMS: atom_id res chain seq x y z
N MET A 1 3.98 5.75 4.05
CA MET A 1 3.56 5.63 2.64
C MET A 1 3.60 4.17 2.27
N LEU A 2 2.51 3.67 1.72
CA LEU A 2 2.40 2.32 1.17
C LEU A 2 2.17 2.44 -0.33
N THR A 3 2.91 1.67 -1.13
CA THR A 3 2.78 1.59 -2.58
C THR A 3 2.68 0.15 -3.04
N ILE A 4 1.96 -0.07 -4.12
CA ILE A 4 1.85 -1.36 -4.79
C ILE A 4 2.16 -1.15 -6.27
N THR A 5 3.14 -1.89 -6.79
CA THR A 5 3.51 -1.93 -8.21
C THR A 5 3.27 -3.33 -8.78
N ASP A 6 2.97 -3.42 -10.06
CA ASP A 6 2.91 -4.71 -10.76
C ASP A 6 4.31 -5.14 -11.25
N ALA A 7 4.35 -6.24 -12.01
CA ALA A 7 5.59 -6.82 -12.50
C ALA A 7 6.29 -6.00 -13.60
N ASP A 8 5.58 -5.03 -14.18
CA ASP A 8 6.11 -4.09 -15.18
C ASP A 8 6.56 -2.76 -14.51
N ASP A 9 6.64 -2.75 -13.17
CA ASP A 9 6.96 -1.60 -12.32
C ASP A 9 5.92 -0.46 -12.37
N ASP A 10 4.72 -0.70 -12.90
CA ASP A 10 3.66 0.30 -12.92
C ASP A 10 3.01 0.42 -11.53
N GLN A 11 2.94 1.65 -11.00
CA GLN A 11 2.27 1.92 -9.73
C GLN A 11 0.75 1.79 -9.87
N VAL A 12 0.19 0.70 -9.36
CA VAL A 12 -1.25 0.44 -9.40
C VAL A 12 -1.99 1.04 -8.21
N TRP A 13 -1.33 1.22 -7.07
CA TRP A 13 -1.97 1.77 -5.87
C TRP A 13 -0.98 2.53 -4.97
N THR A 14 -1.43 3.61 -4.32
CA THR A 14 -0.67 4.31 -3.27
C THR A 14 -1.55 4.85 -2.15
N SER A 15 -1.04 4.84 -0.91
CA SER A 15 -1.71 5.43 0.25
C SER A 15 -1.83 6.95 0.17
N LYS A 16 -1.17 7.60 -0.80
CA LYS A 16 -1.30 9.04 -1.06
C LYS A 16 -2.60 9.38 -1.80
N ASP A 17 -3.17 8.41 -2.50
CA ASP A 17 -4.39 8.57 -3.27
C ASP A 17 -5.59 8.22 -2.40
N CYS A 18 -6.47 9.20 -2.17
CA CYS A 18 -7.79 8.98 -1.58
C CYS A 18 -7.82 8.09 -0.34
N PRO A 19 -7.04 8.41 0.70
CA PRO A 19 -7.11 7.63 1.92
C PRO A 19 -8.52 7.78 2.53
N LYS A 20 -9.29 6.68 2.55
CA LYS A 20 -10.63 6.64 3.17
C LYS A 20 -10.57 6.96 4.67
N THR A 21 -9.43 6.66 5.28
CA THR A 21 -9.12 6.93 6.68
C THR A 21 -8.00 7.96 6.75
N GLY A 22 -8.09 8.93 7.67
CA GLY A 22 -7.06 9.96 7.85
C GLY A 22 -5.72 9.42 8.35
N ALA A 23 -4.78 10.34 8.61
CA ALA A 23 -3.47 9.99 9.14
C ALA A 23 -3.59 9.21 10.45
N SER A 24 -2.92 8.05 10.52
CA SER A 24 -2.79 7.26 11.74
C SER A 24 -1.42 7.52 12.36
N PHE A 25 -1.40 8.03 13.59
CA PHE A 25 -0.18 8.20 14.36
C PHE A 25 0.13 6.91 15.12
N PHE A 26 1.42 6.60 15.25
CA PHE A 26 1.88 5.42 15.96
C PHE A 26 2.95 5.82 16.96
N GLU A 27 2.84 5.29 18.18
CA GLU A 27 3.89 5.31 19.17
C GLU A 27 4.60 3.95 19.14
N VAL A 28 5.92 3.97 18.92
CA VAL A 28 6.74 2.76 18.95
C VAL A 28 7.47 2.76 20.29
N PRO A 29 7.14 1.85 21.21
CA PRO A 29 7.87 1.76 22.48
C PRO A 29 9.34 1.40 22.22
N ALA A 30 10.23 1.86 23.10
CA ALA A 30 11.66 1.55 22.99
C ALA A 30 11.87 0.02 22.92
N ASN A 31 12.64 -0.42 21.93
CA ASN A 31 12.89 -1.84 21.64
C ASN A 31 11.63 -2.68 21.32
N GLY A 32 10.49 -2.03 21.05
CA GLY A 32 9.24 -2.69 20.70
C GLY A 32 8.99 -2.79 19.20
N THR A 33 8.01 -3.61 18.83
CA THR A 33 7.52 -3.74 17.45
C THR A 33 6.02 -3.52 17.42
N VAL A 34 5.56 -2.65 16.53
CA VAL A 34 4.13 -2.43 16.25
C VAL A 34 3.80 -3.12 14.93
N THR A 35 2.81 -4.02 14.95
CA THR A 35 2.33 -4.71 13.74
C THR A 35 0.96 -4.17 13.35
N ARG A 36 0.77 -3.89 12.06
CA ARG A 36 -0.51 -3.48 11.48
C ARG A 36 -0.76 -4.29 10.22
N THR A 37 -1.96 -4.83 10.14
CA THR A 37 -2.47 -5.48 8.92
C THR A 37 -3.15 -4.41 8.07
N VAL A 38 -2.84 -4.41 6.77
CA VAL A 38 -3.52 -3.58 5.78
C VAL A 38 -4.17 -4.51 4.78
N GLU A 39 -5.44 -4.26 4.49
CA GLU A 39 -6.19 -4.96 3.46
C GLU A 39 -6.26 -4.10 2.20
N TRP A 40 -6.03 -4.73 1.06
CA TRP A 40 -6.16 -4.10 -0.25
C TRP A 40 -7.29 -4.77 -1.02
N ASP A 41 -8.27 -4.00 -1.47
CA ASP A 41 -9.46 -4.50 -2.20
C ASP A 41 -9.19 -4.77 -3.69
N ARG A 42 -7.92 -4.85 -4.08
CA ARG A 42 -7.42 -5.03 -5.45
C ARG A 42 -7.76 -3.90 -6.42
N LYS A 43 -8.37 -2.79 -5.95
CA LYS A 43 -8.65 -1.65 -6.83
C LYS A 43 -7.40 -0.81 -7.04
N LYS A 44 -7.24 -0.31 -8.25
CA LYS A 44 -6.23 0.71 -8.53
C LYS A 44 -6.57 1.98 -7.74
N SER A 45 -5.56 2.78 -7.40
CA SER A 45 -5.80 4.11 -6.85
C SER A 45 -5.87 5.17 -7.95
N THR A 46 -6.45 6.33 -7.65
CA THR A 46 -6.46 7.48 -8.56
C THR A 46 -6.28 8.76 -7.76
N SER A 47 -5.51 9.70 -8.31
CA SER A 47 -5.29 10.99 -7.68
C SER A 47 -6.61 11.74 -7.51
N LYS A 48 -6.76 12.45 -6.38
CA LYS A 48 -7.91 13.36 -6.09
C LYS A 48 -9.31 12.71 -6.21
N CYS A 49 -9.38 11.39 -6.18
CA CYS A 49 -10.63 10.62 -6.17
C CYS A 49 -11.45 10.87 -7.42
N ALA A 50 -10.76 10.96 -8.55
CA ALA A 50 -11.39 11.15 -9.86
C ALA A 50 -12.45 10.07 -10.12
N SER A 51 -13.56 10.49 -10.72
CA SER A 51 -14.69 9.63 -11.09
C SER A 51 -14.72 9.44 -12.61
N PRO A 52 -15.00 8.24 -13.13
CA PRO A 52 -15.27 7.01 -12.40
C PRO A 52 -14.02 6.45 -11.69
N PRO A 53 -14.17 5.72 -10.57
CA PRO A 53 -13.04 5.07 -9.90
C PRO A 53 -12.40 4.05 -10.85
N PRO A 54 -11.07 3.86 -10.77
CA PRO A 54 -10.38 2.94 -11.65
C PRO A 54 -10.74 1.49 -11.31
N GLY A 55 -10.59 0.60 -12.29
CA GLY A 55 -10.90 -0.82 -12.16
C GLY A 55 -9.99 -1.58 -11.20
N ALA A 56 -10.30 -2.86 -11.01
CA ALA A 56 -9.45 -3.78 -10.26
C ALA A 56 -8.23 -4.22 -11.08
N VAL A 57 -7.15 -4.60 -10.39
CA VAL A 57 -6.02 -5.29 -11.00
C VAL A 57 -6.38 -6.75 -11.28
N GLY A 58 -5.66 -7.37 -12.23
CA GLY A 58 -5.82 -8.79 -12.55
C GLY A 58 -4.96 -9.72 -11.67
N PRO A 59 -5.02 -11.05 -11.90
CA PRO A 59 -4.04 -11.98 -11.35
C PRO A 59 -2.61 -11.58 -11.76
N GLY A 60 -1.62 -11.81 -10.89
CA GLY A 60 -0.25 -11.41 -11.16
C GLY A 60 0.64 -11.35 -9.92
N THR A 61 1.89 -10.95 -10.12
CA THR A 61 2.83 -10.67 -9.04
C THR A 61 2.87 -9.17 -8.80
N TYR A 62 2.81 -8.77 -7.54
CA TYR A 62 2.82 -7.37 -7.12
C TYR A 62 3.85 -7.17 -6.03
N LEU A 63 4.58 -6.05 -6.10
CA LEU A 63 5.49 -5.61 -5.06
C LEU A 63 4.76 -4.63 -4.14
N VAL A 64 4.70 -4.97 -2.85
CA VAL A 64 4.17 -4.09 -1.80
C VAL A 64 5.34 -3.46 -1.08
N GLU A 65 5.40 -2.14 -1.02
CA GLU A 65 6.48 -1.40 -0.38
C GLU A 65 5.95 -0.42 0.66
N ALA A 66 6.50 -0.48 1.87
CA ALA A 66 6.21 0.43 2.96
C ALA A 66 7.42 1.32 3.27
N LYS A 67 7.21 2.63 3.13
CA LYS A 67 8.18 3.71 3.39
C LYS A 67 7.67 4.63 4.50
N THR A 68 8.46 4.89 5.54
CA THR A 68 8.15 5.87 6.61
C THR A 68 9.11 7.05 6.58
N ALA A 69 8.63 8.22 6.98
CA ALA A 69 9.44 9.41 7.20
C ALA A 69 9.31 9.82 8.66
N GLY A 70 10.39 10.35 9.26
CA GLY A 70 10.37 10.90 10.63
C GLY A 70 10.56 9.89 11.76
N ALA A 71 10.81 8.60 11.46
CA ALA A 71 11.20 7.60 12.46
C ALA A 71 12.21 6.61 11.86
N THR A 72 13.22 6.23 12.64
CA THR A 72 14.20 5.21 12.26
C THR A 72 13.59 3.82 12.50
N VAL A 73 12.76 3.38 11.56
CA VAL A 73 12.18 2.03 11.54
C VAL A 73 12.67 1.28 10.31
N LYS A 74 12.66 -0.05 10.37
CA LYS A 74 13.00 -0.90 9.23
C LYS A 74 11.97 -0.68 8.12
N GLN A 75 12.42 -0.16 6.98
CA GLN A 75 11.62 -0.14 5.77
C GLN A 75 11.50 -1.55 5.21
N GLY A 76 10.37 -1.84 4.56
CA GLY A 76 10.06 -3.19 4.12
C GLY A 76 9.40 -3.21 2.75
N GLN A 77 9.75 -4.22 1.97
CA GLN A 77 9.06 -4.57 0.75
C GLN A 77 8.82 -6.07 0.73
N GLN A 78 7.73 -6.49 0.09
CA GLN A 78 7.36 -7.89 -0.03
C GLN A 78 6.59 -8.11 -1.34
N SER A 79 6.94 -9.17 -2.06
CA SER A 79 6.17 -9.60 -3.22
C SER A 79 4.99 -10.48 -2.80
N ILE A 80 3.83 -10.24 -3.39
CA ILE A 80 2.62 -11.06 -3.25
C ILE A 80 2.14 -11.54 -4.62
N ARG A 81 1.53 -12.73 -4.64
CA ARG A 81 0.91 -13.28 -5.85
C ARG A 81 -0.61 -13.25 -5.68
N LEU A 82 -1.30 -12.60 -6.61
CA LEU A 82 -2.75 -12.69 -6.74
C LEU A 82 -3.08 -13.80 -7.73
N GLU A 83 -3.81 -14.80 -7.26
CA GLU A 83 -4.30 -15.89 -8.10
C GLU A 83 -5.61 -15.50 -8.79
N LYS A 84 -5.99 -16.29 -9.79
CA LYS A 84 -7.31 -16.17 -10.40
C LYS A 84 -8.32 -16.83 -9.47
N ASP A 85 -9.37 -16.09 -9.11
CA ASP A 85 -10.52 -16.63 -8.38
C ASP A 85 -11.23 -17.73 -9.19
#